data_AF-A0A948PRP1-F1
#
_entry.id   AF-A0A948PRP1-F1
#
_cell.length_a   1.000
_cell.length_b   1.000
_cell.length_c   1.000
_cell.angle_alpha   90.00
_cell.angle_beta   90.00
_cell.angle_gamma   90.00
#
_symmetry.space_group_name_H-M   'P 1'
#
loop_
_entity.id
_entity.type
_entity.pdbx_description
1 polymer ?
#
loop_
_entity_poly.entity_id
_entity_poly.type
_entity_poly.pdbx_seq_one_letter_code
_entity_poly.pdbx_strand_id
1 'polypeptide(L)'
;MSTPDESKILKIIEVEGGECTIGKIAREMRLEPNYVRVILRSMGESDIIDVFRNGKVRIASKGCVVMGKQPPRQNGMKRYLEDREKWTSF
;
A
#
# COMPACT_ATOMS: atom_id res chain seq x y z
N MET A 1 1.22 6.64 -15.29
CA MET A 1 0.20 7.49 -14.63
C MET A 1 -0.59 6.59 -13.71
N SER A 2 -0.81 6.98 -12.46
CA SER A 2 -1.64 6.19 -11.55
C SER A 2 -3.10 6.28 -11.93
N THR A 3 -3.81 5.15 -11.84
CA THR A 3 -5.23 5.13 -12.16
C THR A 3 -6.03 5.91 -11.12
N PRO A 4 -7.25 6.37 -11.44
CA PRO A 4 -8.13 7.03 -10.48
C PRO A 4 -8.40 6.17 -9.22
N ASP A 5 -8.43 4.85 -9.38
CA ASP A 5 -8.66 3.90 -8.28
C ASP A 5 -7.43 3.75 -7.39
N GLU A 6 -6.24 3.62 -7.97
CA GLU A 6 -4.98 3.61 -7.22
C GLU A 6 -4.81 4.87 -6.37
N SER A 7 -5.12 6.03 -6.95
CA SER A 7 -5.02 7.32 -6.25
C SER A 7 -6.00 7.42 -5.08
N LYS A 8 -7.20 6.86 -5.21
CA LYS A 8 -8.18 6.79 -4.12
C LYS A 8 -7.72 5.83 -3.02
N ILE A 9 -7.21 4.65 -3.38
CA ILE A 9 -6.69 3.67 -2.42
C ILE A 9 -5.56 4.28 -1.60
N LEU A 10 -4.62 4.94 -2.26
CA LEU A 10 -3.51 5.62 -1.59
C LEU A 10 -4.00 6.68 -0.59
N LYS A 11 -5.01 7.49 -0.96
CA LYS A 11 -5.63 8.46 -0.04
C LYS A 11 -6.30 7.79 1.16
N ILE A 12 -7.00 6.66 0.96
CA ILE A 12 -7.63 5.91 2.06
C ILE A 12 -6.58 5.42 3.05
N ILE A 13 -5.50 4.83 2.56
CA ILE A 13 -4.42 4.34 3.43
C ILE A 13 -3.73 5.51 4.14
N GLU A 14 -3.60 6.66 3.47
CA GLU A 14 -3.00 7.85 4.06
C GLU A 14 -3.82 8.45 5.20
N VAL A 15 -5.14 8.58 5.03
CA VAL A 15 -6.07 9.08 6.06
C VAL A 15 -6.01 8.21 7.33
N GLU A 16 -5.74 6.92 7.16
CA GLU A 16 -5.59 5.95 8.26
C GLU A 16 -4.21 5.98 8.94
N GLY A 17 -3.33 6.92 8.57
CA GLY A 17 -1.99 7.05 9.15
C GLY A 17 -0.93 6.21 8.43
N GLY A 18 -1.19 5.79 7.18
CA GLY A 18 -0.24 5.11 6.31
C GLY A 18 -0.34 3.58 6.31
N GLU A 19 -1.23 2.98 7.11
CA GLU A 19 -1.54 1.55 7.13
C GLU A 19 -3.06 1.33 7.24
N CYS A 20 -3.60 0.38 6.48
CA CYS A 20 -5.02 0.07 6.48
C CYS A 20 -5.26 -1.44 6.23
N THR A 21 -6.52 -1.88 6.24
CA THR A 21 -6.89 -3.26 5.90
C THR A 21 -7.64 -3.32 4.59
N ILE A 22 -7.55 -4.45 3.88
CA ILE A 22 -8.28 -4.67 2.62
C ILE A 22 -9.78 -4.47 2.81
N GLY A 23 -10.35 -4.95 3.93
CA GLY A 23 -11.77 -4.80 4.22
C GLY A 23 -12.20 -3.34 4.36
N LYS A 24 -11.36 -2.49 4.96
CA LYS A 24 -11.65 -1.06 5.09
C LYS A 24 -11.54 -0.35 3.75
N ILE A 25 -10.53 -0.67 2.94
CA ILE A 25 -10.40 -0.14 1.57
C ILE A 25 -11.63 -0.53 0.73
N ALA A 26 -12.07 -1.79 0.79
CA ALA A 26 -13.26 -2.27 0.09
C ALA A 26 -14.54 -1.54 0.52
N ARG A 27 -14.70 -1.29 1.83
CA ARG A 27 -15.84 -0.53 2.37
C ARG A 27 -15.85 0.92 1.89
N GLU A 28 -14.72 1.61 1.95
CA GLU A 28 -14.59 3.01 1.52
C GLU A 28 -14.79 3.16 -0.01
N MET A 29 -14.29 2.20 -0.79
CA MET A 29 -14.48 2.21 -2.24
C MET A 29 -15.84 1.70 -2.69
N ARG A 30 -16.64 1.08 -1.79
CA ARG A 30 -17.88 0.37 -2.11
C ARG A 30 -17.69 -0.71 -3.19
N LEU A 31 -16.57 -1.44 -3.08
CA LEU A 31 -16.18 -2.50 -4.00
C LEU A 31 -16.17 -3.86 -3.30
N GLU A 32 -16.28 -4.93 -4.09
CA GLU A 32 -16.14 -6.29 -3.55
C GLU A 32 -14.70 -6.51 -3.07
N PRO A 33 -14.49 -7.12 -1.88
CA PRO A 33 -13.16 -7.39 -1.35
C PRO A 33 -12.21 -8.13 -2.30
N ASN A 34 -12.75 -9.05 -3.13
CA ASN A 34 -11.95 -9.79 -4.11
C ASN A 34 -11.45 -8.89 -5.24
N TYR A 35 -12.29 -7.98 -5.73
CA TYR A 35 -11.90 -7.01 -6.74
C TYR A 35 -10.82 -6.06 -6.21
N VAL A 36 -10.95 -5.60 -4.96
CA VAL A 36 -9.93 -4.78 -4.30
C VAL A 36 -8.60 -5.54 -4.16
N ARG A 37 -8.61 -6.83 -3.84
CA ARG A 37 -7.36 -7.63 -3.83
C ARG A 37 -6.65 -7.64 -5.17
N VAL A 38 -7.38 -7.68 -6.29
CA VAL A 38 -6.78 -7.64 -7.63
C VAL A 38 -6.07 -6.30 -7.87
N ILE A 39 -6.73 -5.18 -7.52
CA ILE A 39 -6.12 -3.84 -7.63
C ILE A 39 -4.89 -3.74 -6.74
N LEU A 40 -5.00 -4.16 -5.48
CA LEU A 40 -3.90 -4.11 -4.52
C LEU A 40 -2.72 -4.99 -4.94
N ARG A 41 -2.98 -6.14 -5.58
CA ARG A 41 -1.94 -6.99 -6.14
C ARG A 41 -1.18 -6.27 -7.25
N SER A 42 -1.90 -5.64 -8.20
CA SER A 42 -1.30 -4.83 -9.27
C SER A 42 -0.47 -3.67 -8.73
N MET A 43 -0.95 -3.00 -7.68
CA MET A 43 -0.23 -1.92 -7.01
C MET A 43 1.01 -2.42 -6.26
N GLY A 44 0.93 -3.60 -5.66
CA GLY A 44 2.05 -4.26 -4.98
C GLY A 44 3.14 -4.69 -5.94
N GLU A 45 2.78 -5.29 -7.08
CA GLU A 45 3.72 -5.62 -8.16
C GLU A 45 4.41 -4.38 -8.74
N SER A 46 3.79 -3.20 -8.60
CA SER A 46 4.33 -1.91 -9.03
C SER A 46 5.17 -1.19 -7.95
N ASP A 47 5.40 -1.81 -6.78
CA ASP A 47 6.05 -1.25 -5.59
C ASP A 47 5.36 0.01 -5.02
N ILE A 48 4.06 0.22 -5.31
CA ILE A 48 3.32 1.40 -4.86
C ILE A 48 2.83 1.20 -3.40
N ILE A 49 2.50 -0.03 -3.05
CA ILE A 49 2.03 -0.42 -1.71
C ILE A 49 2.65 -1.77 -1.32
N ASP A 50 2.69 -2.03 -0.02
CA ASP A 50 3.02 -3.33 0.53
C ASP A 50 1.74 -4.00 1.05
N VAL A 51 1.45 -5.22 0.58
CA VAL A 51 0.32 -6.03 1.05
C VAL A 51 0.85 -7.15 1.94
N PHE A 52 0.44 -7.14 3.21
CA PHE A 52 0.86 -8.12 4.20
C PHE A 52 -0.07 -9.34 4.23
N ARG A 53 0.47 -10.51 4.64
CA ARG A 53 -0.29 -11.77 4.72
C ARG A 53 -1.51 -11.71 5.66
N ASN A 54 -1.51 -10.81 6.62
CA ASN A 54 -2.64 -10.58 7.53
C ASN A 54 -3.74 -9.68 6.93
N GLY A 55 -3.66 -9.34 5.64
CA GLY A 55 -4.63 -8.47 4.97
C GLY A 55 -4.47 -6.98 5.29
N LYS A 56 -3.34 -6.59 5.89
CA LYS A 56 -2.94 -5.19 6.02
C LYS A 56 -2.27 -4.71 4.74
N VAL A 57 -2.37 -3.40 4.52
CA VAL A 57 -1.82 -2.70 3.36
C VAL A 57 -1.15 -1.43 3.85
N ARG A 58 0.06 -1.15 3.38
CA ARG A 58 0.83 0.07 3.70
C ARG A 58 1.29 0.75 2.42
N ILE A 59 1.44 2.07 2.45
CA ILE A 59 2.04 2.81 1.34
C ILE A 59 3.55 2.55 1.31
N ALA A 60 4.06 2.10 0.16
CA ALA A 60 5.48 1.93 -0.05
C ALA A 60 6.13 3.27 -0.48
N SER A 61 7.47 3.34 -0.44
CA SER A 61 8.22 4.56 -0.75
C SER A 61 7.85 5.16 -2.12
N LYS A 62 7.64 4.32 -3.14
CA LYS A 62 7.23 4.77 -4.48
C LYS A 62 5.79 5.28 -4.50
N GLY A 63 4.90 4.71 -3.68
CA GLY A 63 3.55 5.22 -3.47
C GLY A 63 3.55 6.63 -2.88
N CYS A 64 4.45 6.94 -1.94
CA CYS A 64 4.62 8.31 -1.44
C CYS A 64 5.02 9.28 -2.56
N VAL A 65 5.95 8.88 -3.43
CA VAL A 65 6.39 9.68 -4.59
C VAL A 65 5.26 9.90 -5.59
N VAL A 66 4.46 8.86 -5.88
CA VAL A 66 3.27 8.93 -6.73
C VAL A 66 2.25 9.93 -6.19
N MET A 67 2.13 10.04 -4.86
CA MET A 67 1.28 11.04 -4.20
C MET A 67 1.90 12.45 -4.16
N GLY A 68 3.10 12.64 -4.70
CA GLY A 68 3.83 13.91 -4.62
C GLY A 68 4.38 14.21 -3.23
N LYS A 69 4.52 13.20 -2.36
CA LYS A 69 5.00 13.35 -0.99
C LYS A 69 6.44 12.85 -0.84
N GLN A 70 7.17 13.46 0.09
CA GLN A 70 8.46 12.91 0.49
C GLN A 70 8.24 11.60 1.26
N PRO A 71 8.95 10.51 0.89
CA PRO A 71 8.94 9.31 1.70
C PRO A 71 9.47 9.62 3.10
N PRO A 72 8.96 8.94 4.15
CA PRO A 72 9.36 9.21 5.54
C PRO A 72 10.88 9.10 5.71
N ARG A 73 11.51 10.16 6.23
CA ARG A 73 12.99 10.27 6.32
C ARG A 73 13.59 9.20 7.25
N GLN A 74 14.43 8.37 6.64
CA GLN A 74 15.65 7.69 7.15
C GLN A 74 15.62 6.70 8.33
N ASN A 75 14.62 6.66 9.22
CA ASN A 75 14.46 5.52 10.14
C ASN A 75 13.48 4.44 9.62
N GLY A 76 12.65 4.77 8.64
CA GLY A 76 11.70 3.85 8.01
C GLY A 76 12.32 2.96 6.93
N MET A 77 13.37 3.43 6.23
CA MET A 77 14.00 2.68 5.13
C MET A 77 14.75 1.43 5.62
N LYS A 78 15.42 1.54 6.79
CA LYS A 78 16.12 0.42 7.43
C LYS A 78 15.11 -0.63 7.91
N ARG A 79 14.01 -0.19 8.53
CA ARG A 79 12.89 -1.05 8.92
C ARG A 79 12.17 -1.66 7.73
N TYR A 80 12.02 -0.93 6.63
CA TYR A 80 11.47 -1.42 5.36
C TYR A 80 12.39 -2.47 4.72
N LEU A 81 13.70 -2.26 4.72
CA LEU A 81 14.67 -3.25 4.23
C LEU A 81 14.70 -4.49 5.13
N GLU A 82 14.66 -4.33 6.46
CA GLU A 82 14.54 -5.44 7.42
C GLU A 82 13.20 -6.19 7.30
N ASP A 83 12.09 -5.47 7.12
CA ASP A 83 10.74 -6.00 6.81
C ASP A 83 10.60 -6.41 5.34
N ARG A 84 11.64 -6.34 4.52
CA ARG A 84 11.66 -6.89 3.14
C ARG A 84 12.54 -8.13 3.08
N GLU A 85 13.72 -8.11 3.72
CA GLU A 85 14.61 -9.26 3.86
C GLU A 85 14.00 -10.41 4.68
N LYS A 86 13.18 -10.11 5.70
CA LYS A 86 12.42 -11.15 6.42
C LYS A 86 11.37 -11.87 5.56
N TRP A 87 11.04 -11.34 4.38
CA TRP A 87 9.88 -11.76 3.61
C TRP A 87 10.21 -12.28 2.21
N THR A 88 11.50 -12.30 1.84
CA THR A 88 12.05 -12.98 0.65
C THR A 88 12.42 -14.45 0.88
N SER A 89 12.36 -14.96 2.11
CA SER A 89 12.57 -16.39 2.39
C SER A 89 11.32 -17.20 2.03
N PHE A 90 11.28 -17.63 0.77
CA PHE A 90 10.62 -18.87 0.36
C PHE A 90 11.66 -19.98 0.28
#